data_AF-R4KTY7-F1
#
_entry.id   AF-R4KTY7-F1
#
_cell.length_a   1.000
_cell.length_b   1.000
_cell.length_c   1.000
_cell.angle_alpha   90.00
_cell.angle_beta   90.00
_cell.angle_gamma   90.00
#
_symmetry.space_group_name_H-M   'P 1'
#
loop_
_entity.id
_entity.type
_entity.pdbx_description
1 polymer ?
#
loop_
_entity_poly.entity_id
_entity_poly.type
_entity_poly.pdbx_seq_one_letter_code
_entity_poly.pdbx_strand_id
1 'polypeptide(L)'
;MLPKLEVREPPPRFLPQEYKDMQGCDGMERNIAKHVLADVFMVTHNAKGRLETKAIYELLKRSYRSRQMEWHEECLQSAWEQYQYWLKSGNSSKIPARQQPGSRLRKKDAGYSYPIRLEKRGRNEWEFAWPSEMLNLMAKFDLGCERMENDDYKNAKRIFNSIIKACPYFIEAYLQLAVMEWNSGNLLQADGHYSQALEIGRSVLPANFRGKLPWEWEDNQPFLSTIYGLAMVKLRRGDTQSAKELLNWLIKLEPGDCFNARSILEDIKRGKMTWDD
;
A
#
# COMPACT_ATOMS: atom_id res chain seq x y z
N MET A 1 -35.90 -28.40 -10.45
CA MET A 1 -35.63 -27.04 -9.93
C MET A 1 -34.33 -27.10 -9.15
N LEU A 2 -33.24 -26.63 -9.76
CA LEU A 2 -31.93 -26.51 -9.09
C LEU A 2 -31.92 -25.21 -8.26
N PRO A 3 -31.28 -25.20 -7.09
CA PRO A 3 -31.23 -24.00 -6.27
C PRO A 3 -30.38 -22.93 -6.97
N LYS A 4 -30.97 -21.74 -7.12
CA LYS A 4 -30.27 -20.52 -7.54
C LYS A 4 -29.13 -20.28 -6.55
N LEU A 5 -27.88 -20.41 -6.99
CA LEU A 5 -26.74 -19.89 -6.26
C LEU A 5 -26.78 -18.37 -6.41
N GLU A 6 -26.99 -17.66 -5.30
CA GLU A 6 -26.79 -16.22 -5.21
C GLU A 6 -25.40 -15.88 -5.76
N VAL A 7 -25.37 -14.94 -6.71
CA VAL A 7 -24.17 -14.23 -7.14
C VAL A 7 -23.54 -13.63 -5.89
N ARG A 8 -22.53 -14.31 -5.32
CA ARG A 8 -21.78 -13.81 -4.17
C ARG A 8 -20.87 -12.69 -4.65
N GLU A 9 -21.51 -11.51 -4.72
CA GLU A 9 -21.01 -10.14 -4.76
C GLU A 9 -19.86 -9.84 -5.76
N PRO A 10 -19.82 -8.62 -6.34
CA PRO A 10 -18.59 -8.14 -6.98
C PRO A 10 -17.39 -8.33 -6.03
N PRO A 11 -16.11 -8.29 -6.48
CA PRO A 11 -15.00 -8.00 -5.58
C PRO A 11 -15.50 -6.87 -4.68
N PRO A 12 -15.48 -7.08 -3.34
CA PRO A 12 -16.28 -6.29 -2.42
C PRO A 12 -16.17 -4.84 -2.84
N ARG A 13 -17.28 -4.09 -2.84
CA ARG A 13 -17.17 -2.63 -2.77
C ARG A 13 -16.14 -2.42 -1.66
N PHE A 14 -14.91 -2.10 -2.05
CA PHE A 14 -13.86 -1.90 -1.07
C PHE A 14 -14.42 -0.73 -0.27
N LEU A 15 -14.69 -1.01 1.00
CA LEU A 15 -15.56 -0.31 1.95
C LEU A 15 -17.04 -0.78 1.99
N PRO A 16 -17.37 -1.79 2.82
CA PRO A 16 -18.60 -1.73 3.63
C PRO A 16 -18.70 -0.36 4.30
N GLN A 17 -19.90 0.20 4.47
CA GLN A 17 -20.08 1.45 5.21
C GLN A 17 -19.49 1.37 6.64
N GLU A 18 -19.44 0.17 7.21
CA GLU A 18 -18.80 -0.16 8.50
C GLU A 18 -17.26 -0.06 8.49
N TYR A 19 -16.62 -0.02 7.31
CA TYR A 19 -15.17 0.14 7.15
C TYR A 19 -14.72 1.61 7.19
N LYS A 20 -15.59 2.57 6.84
CA LYS A 20 -15.31 4.02 6.98
C LYS A 20 -15.23 4.48 8.43
N ASP A 21 -15.93 3.79 9.33
CA ASP A 21 -15.93 4.12 10.75
C ASP A 21 -14.65 3.64 11.48
N MET A 22 -13.84 2.79 10.82
CA MET A 22 -12.52 2.36 11.30
C MET A 22 -11.34 2.92 10.49
N GLN A 23 -11.55 3.28 9.21
CA GLN A 23 -10.53 3.84 8.32
C GLN A 23 -10.84 5.31 8.02
N GLY A 24 -10.27 6.21 8.82
CA GLY A 24 -9.80 7.47 8.25
C GLY A 24 -8.58 7.17 7.37
N CYS A 25 -8.16 8.12 6.54
CA CYS A 25 -6.88 8.14 5.83
C CYS A 25 -5.65 8.15 6.76
N ASP A 26 -5.80 7.59 7.95
CA ASP A 26 -5.05 7.88 9.15
C ASP A 26 -3.88 6.90 9.29
N GLY A 27 -3.98 5.59 8.94
CA GLY A 27 -2.84 4.69 9.12
C GLY A 27 -1.73 4.79 8.07
N MET A 28 -2.04 5.09 6.81
CA MET A 28 -1.00 5.42 5.83
C MET A 28 -0.34 6.75 6.19
N GLU A 29 -1.12 7.77 6.57
CA GLU A 29 -0.58 9.03 7.09
C GLU A 29 0.25 8.82 8.37
N ARG A 30 -0.18 7.96 9.30
CA ARG A 30 0.56 7.56 10.51
C ARG A 30 1.90 6.96 10.17
N ASN A 31 1.93 5.98 9.28
CA ASN A 31 3.17 5.28 8.98
C ASN A 31 4.14 6.19 8.22
N ILE A 32 3.64 7.02 7.30
CA ILE A 32 4.49 7.99 6.63
C ILE A 32 4.97 9.09 7.61
N ALA A 33 4.11 9.62 8.47
CA ALA A 33 4.50 10.60 9.49
C ALA A 33 5.56 10.03 10.45
N LYS A 34 5.39 8.78 10.87
CA LYS A 34 6.39 8.02 11.62
C LYS A 34 7.71 7.94 10.86
N HIS A 35 7.69 7.62 9.57
CA HIS A 35 8.90 7.52 8.74
C HIS A 35 9.60 8.86 8.56
N VAL A 36 8.85 9.93 8.32
CA VAL A 36 9.38 11.30 8.22
C VAL A 36 10.05 11.69 9.54
N LEU A 37 9.41 11.44 10.69
CA LEU A 37 9.99 11.72 11.99
C LEU A 37 11.25 10.88 12.27
N ALA A 38 11.24 9.60 11.88
CA ALA A 38 12.41 8.72 12.01
C ALA A 38 13.59 9.20 11.14
N ASP A 39 13.31 9.64 9.90
CA ASP A 39 14.29 10.24 9.00
C ASP A 39 14.83 11.56 9.58
N VAL A 40 13.97 12.42 10.14
CA VAL A 40 14.39 13.65 10.84
C VAL A 40 15.32 13.32 12.00
N PHE A 41 15.03 12.27 12.78
CA PHE A 41 15.90 11.83 13.86
C PHE A 41 17.25 11.33 13.35
N MET A 42 17.28 10.58 12.25
CA MET A 42 18.54 10.13 11.64
C MET A 42 19.36 11.27 11.06
N VAL A 43 18.74 12.20 10.34
CA VAL A 43 19.42 13.40 9.82
C VAL A 43 20.00 14.23 10.95
N THR A 44 19.22 14.44 12.02
CA THR A 44 19.69 15.14 13.22
C THR A 44 20.83 14.40 13.90
N HIS A 45 20.74 13.07 14.01
CA HIS A 45 21.80 12.26 14.62
C HIS A 45 23.10 12.42 13.84
N ASN A 46 23.05 12.31 12.52
CA ASN A 46 24.22 12.41 11.67
C ASN A 46 24.84 13.82 11.70
N ALA A 47 24.01 14.86 11.86
CA ALA A 47 24.48 16.25 11.88
C ALA A 47 24.95 16.74 13.26
N LYS A 48 24.28 16.32 14.34
CA LYS A 48 24.42 16.89 15.69
C LYS A 48 24.62 15.86 16.80
N GLY A 49 24.58 14.58 16.47
CA GLY A 49 24.77 13.48 17.42
C GLY A 49 23.51 13.12 18.21
N ARG A 50 23.61 12.01 18.94
CA ARG A 50 22.49 11.35 19.63
C ARG A 50 21.81 12.21 20.70
N LEU A 51 22.58 13.06 21.41
CA LEU A 51 22.04 13.89 22.50
C LEU A 51 21.04 14.90 21.97
N GLU A 52 21.37 15.57 20.86
CA GLU A 52 20.50 16.54 20.20
C GLU A 52 19.25 15.87 19.62
N THR A 53 19.41 14.71 18.98
CA THR A 53 18.24 13.94 18.52
C THR A 53 17.28 13.58 19.66
N LYS A 54 17.83 13.19 20.83
CA LYS A 54 17.00 12.90 22.02
C LYS A 54 16.32 14.16 22.54
N ALA A 55 17.00 15.30 22.54
CA ALA A 55 16.40 16.56 22.96
C ALA A 55 15.21 16.97 22.08
N ILE A 56 15.32 16.81 20.75
CA ILE A 56 14.21 17.05 19.81
C ILE A 56 13.03 16.11 20.08
N TYR A 57 13.29 14.81 20.26
CA TYR A 57 12.24 13.84 20.59
C TYR A 57 11.49 14.21 21.89
N GLU A 58 12.21 14.51 22.97
CA GLU A 58 11.58 14.90 24.24
C GLU A 58 10.81 16.22 24.13
N LEU A 59 11.32 17.18 23.35
CA LEU A 59 10.63 18.45 23.10
C LEU A 59 9.30 18.22 22.36
N LEU A 60 9.31 17.45 21.26
CA LEU A 60 8.11 17.12 20.50
C LEU A 60 7.11 16.35 21.37
N LYS A 61 7.58 15.39 22.16
CA LYS A 61 6.76 14.59 23.07
C LYS A 61 6.04 15.45 24.10
N ARG A 62 6.75 16.38 24.73
CA ARG A 62 6.16 17.36 25.66
C ARG A 62 5.13 18.25 24.97
N SER A 63 5.45 18.75 23.78
CA SER A 63 4.54 19.60 23.00
C SER A 63 3.25 18.89 22.59
N TYR A 64 3.32 17.62 22.18
CA TYR A 64 2.15 16.85 21.79
C TYR A 64 1.28 16.53 23.00
N ARG A 65 1.87 16.13 24.13
CA ARG A 65 1.16 15.93 25.39
C ARG A 65 0.42 17.16 25.86
N SER A 66 1.08 18.34 25.85
CA SER A 66 0.45 19.58 26.31
C SER A 66 -0.73 20.01 25.44
N ARG A 67 -0.80 19.53 24.20
CA ARG A 67 -1.86 19.82 23.23
C ARG A 67 -2.88 18.69 23.09
N GLN A 68 -2.75 17.63 23.90
CA GLN A 68 -3.61 16.44 23.84
C GLN A 68 -3.62 15.81 22.44
N MET A 69 -2.48 15.84 21.75
CA MET A 69 -2.32 15.27 20.40
C MET A 69 -1.90 13.80 20.50
N GLU A 70 -2.76 12.94 21.07
CA GLU A 70 -2.47 11.54 21.40
C GLU A 70 -1.94 10.75 20.18
N TRP A 71 -2.61 10.92 19.04
CA TRP A 71 -2.21 10.35 17.76
C TRP A 71 -0.76 10.67 17.33
N HIS A 72 -0.38 11.95 17.45
CA HIS A 72 0.96 12.40 17.07
C HIS A 72 2.02 11.90 18.07
N GLU A 73 1.64 11.73 19.34
CA GLU A 73 2.52 11.15 20.35
C GLU A 73 2.82 9.67 20.06
N GLU A 74 1.82 8.88 19.68
CA GLU A 74 1.99 7.48 19.28
C GLU A 74 2.88 7.34 18.03
N CYS A 75 2.66 8.19 17.03
CA CYS A 75 3.52 8.25 15.84
C CYS A 75 4.96 8.63 16.19
N LEU A 76 5.15 9.62 17.06
CA LEU A 76 6.47 10.06 17.54
C LEU A 76 7.21 8.96 18.30
N GLN A 77 6.49 8.20 19.14
CA GLN A 77 7.03 7.06 19.86
C GLN A 77 7.48 5.96 18.90
N SER A 78 6.63 5.61 17.94
CA SER A 78 6.93 4.62 16.90
C SER A 78 8.12 5.06 16.03
N ALA A 79 8.24 6.36 15.73
CA ALA A 79 9.34 6.93 14.96
C ALA A 79 10.66 6.84 15.72
N TRP A 80 10.62 7.10 17.03
CA TRP A 80 11.78 6.97 17.91
C TRP A 80 12.29 5.52 17.98
N GLU A 81 11.38 4.56 18.08
CA GLU A 81 11.72 3.13 18.07
C GLU A 81 12.35 2.71 16.73
N GLN A 82 11.78 3.16 15.62
CA GLN A 82 12.33 2.94 14.28
C GLN A 82 13.75 3.50 14.14
N TYR A 83 13.96 4.75 14.59
CA TYR A 83 15.28 5.37 14.63
C TYR A 83 16.28 4.58 15.49
N GLN A 84 15.88 4.12 16.69
CA GLN A 84 16.74 3.28 17.54
C GLN A 84 17.06 1.94 16.87
N TYR A 85 16.10 1.34 16.17
CA TYR A 85 16.31 0.11 15.41
C TYR A 85 17.34 0.28 14.30
N TRP A 86 17.28 1.37 13.53
CA TRP A 86 18.25 1.67 12.48
C TRP A 86 19.68 1.84 13.02
N LEU A 87 19.84 2.51 14.15
CA LEU A 87 21.15 2.64 14.81
C LEU A 87 21.72 1.27 15.22
N LYS A 88 20.89 0.36 15.73
CA LYS A 88 21.32 -0.98 16.15
C LYS A 88 21.65 -1.89 14.97
N SER A 89 20.93 -1.74 13.86
CA SER A 89 21.01 -2.62 12.71
C SER A 89 22.20 -2.33 11.79
N GLY A 90 22.91 -1.21 12.00
CA GLY A 90 23.96 -0.73 11.07
C GLY A 90 23.44 -0.37 9.68
N ASN A 91 22.11 -0.41 9.48
CA ASN A 91 21.43 -0.21 8.22
C ASN A 91 21.28 1.30 8.00
N SER A 92 22.43 1.99 7.89
CA SER A 92 22.47 3.40 7.52
C SER A 92 22.22 3.48 6.01
N SER A 93 20.95 3.58 5.63
CA SER A 93 20.61 4.11 4.31
C SER A 93 21.29 5.47 4.21
N LYS A 94 22.34 5.56 3.38
CA LYS A 94 22.95 6.84 3.03
C LYS A 94 21.86 7.66 2.34
N ILE A 95 21.22 8.54 3.09
CA ILE A 95 20.34 9.57 2.53
C ILE A 95 21.22 10.34 1.54
N PRO A 96 20.86 10.44 0.24
CA PRO A 96 21.66 11.18 -0.71
C PRO A 96 21.81 12.61 -0.19
N ALA A 97 23.06 13.00 0.09
CA ALA A 97 23.36 14.40 0.37
C ALA A 97 22.83 15.24 -0.81
N ARG A 98 22.16 16.34 -0.48
CA ARG A 98 21.60 17.32 -1.42
C ARG A 98 22.59 17.60 -2.55
N GLN A 99 22.34 17.03 -3.73
CA GLN A 99 23.18 17.28 -4.90
C GLN A 99 23.03 18.75 -5.31
N GLN A 100 24.15 19.46 -5.40
CA GLN A 100 24.16 20.75 -6.07
C GLN A 100 23.88 20.57 -7.56
N PRO A 101 23.16 21.50 -8.21
CA PRO A 101 22.76 21.35 -9.60
C PRO A 101 23.96 21.63 -10.50
N GLY A 102 24.62 20.58 -10.98
CA GLY A 102 25.72 20.74 -11.93
C GLY A 102 26.45 19.46 -12.28
N SER A 103 25.87 18.63 -13.16
CA SER A 103 26.57 18.01 -14.30
C SER A 103 25.71 16.90 -14.92
N ARG A 104 25.51 17.00 -16.23
CA ARG A 104 24.88 15.94 -17.04
C ARG A 104 25.83 14.75 -17.13
N LEU A 105 25.43 13.61 -16.59
CA LEU A 105 26.00 12.32 -16.96
C LEU A 105 24.88 11.38 -17.40
N ARG A 106 24.91 11.05 -18.69
CA ARG A 106 24.15 9.94 -19.28
C ARG A 106 24.57 8.65 -18.58
N LYS A 107 23.62 7.91 -18.00
CA LYS A 107 23.78 6.47 -17.72
C LYS A 107 22.54 5.71 -18.17
N LYS A 108 22.81 4.78 -19.09
CA LYS A 108 21.94 3.68 -19.52
C LYS A 108 21.68 2.73 -18.35
N ASP A 109 20.52 2.09 -18.41
CA ASP A 109 20.00 1.00 -17.57
C ASP A 109 19.65 1.38 -16.13
N ALA A 110 18.61 2.21 -15.97
CA ALA A 110 17.95 2.42 -14.68
C ALA A 110 16.83 1.38 -14.51
N GLY A 111 17.13 0.26 -13.86
CA GLY A 111 16.08 -0.51 -13.20
C GLY A 111 15.32 0.44 -12.28
N TYR A 112 13.99 0.50 -12.42
CA TYR A 112 13.15 1.39 -11.64
C TYR A 112 13.30 1.07 -10.15
N SER A 113 14.17 1.80 -9.45
CA SER A 113 14.29 1.76 -8.00
C SER A 113 13.21 2.67 -7.45
N TYR A 114 12.01 2.12 -7.23
CA TYR A 114 10.97 2.86 -6.54
C TYR A 114 11.41 3.16 -5.09
N PRO A 115 11.14 4.36 -4.55
CA PRO A 115 11.53 4.72 -3.19
C PRO A 115 10.69 4.01 -2.10
N ILE A 116 9.75 3.16 -2.49
CA ILE A 116 8.97 2.31 -1.59
C ILE A 116 9.90 1.27 -0.94
N ARG A 117 9.72 1.03 0.35
CA ARG A 117 10.53 0.09 1.12
C ARG A 117 9.67 -1.01 1.72
N LEU A 118 10.33 -2.09 2.14
CA LEU A 118 9.73 -3.15 2.94
C LEU A 118 10.40 -3.18 4.31
N GLU A 119 9.62 -3.07 5.37
CA GLU A 119 10.10 -3.01 6.74
C GLU A 119 9.62 -4.18 7.57
N LYS A 120 10.50 -4.70 8.42
CA LYS A 120 10.17 -5.78 9.34
C LYS A 120 9.56 -5.19 10.62
N ARG A 121 8.37 -5.63 11.04
CA ARG A 121 7.84 -5.30 12.40
C ARG A 121 7.70 -6.49 13.32
N GLY A 122 7.58 -7.70 12.78
CA GLY A 122 7.36 -8.92 13.57
C GLY A 122 8.39 -10.01 13.34
N ARG A 123 8.20 -11.15 14.01
CA ARG A 123 9.08 -12.33 13.89
C ARG A 123 9.18 -12.84 12.44
N ASN A 124 8.13 -12.66 11.64
CA ASN A 124 8.13 -12.91 10.20
C ASN A 124 7.15 -11.99 9.44
N GLU A 125 6.91 -10.78 9.96
CA GLU A 125 5.88 -9.88 9.43
C GLU A 125 6.52 -8.59 8.94
N TRP A 126 6.03 -8.14 7.80
CA TRP A 126 6.59 -7.03 7.04
C TRP A 126 5.49 -6.07 6.59
N GLU A 127 5.89 -4.80 6.48
CA GLU A 127 5.04 -3.69 6.09
C GLU A 127 5.65 -3.00 4.88
N PHE A 128 4.82 -2.56 3.94
CA PHE A 128 5.26 -1.52 3.02
C PHE A 128 5.53 -0.23 3.82
N ALA A 129 6.58 0.48 3.41
CA ALA A 129 6.88 1.80 3.93
C ALA A 129 6.93 2.77 2.76
N TRP A 130 5.95 3.66 2.74
CA TRP A 130 5.75 4.60 1.66
C TRP A 130 6.59 5.86 1.84
N PRO A 131 7.06 6.46 0.74
CA PRO A 131 7.87 7.66 0.78
C PRO A 131 7.02 8.90 1.12
N SER A 132 7.64 9.87 1.77
CA SER A 132 6.99 11.11 2.25
C SER A 132 6.25 11.91 1.19
N GLU A 133 6.68 11.79 -0.06
CA GLU A 133 6.11 12.43 -1.23
C GLU A 133 4.65 12.01 -1.46
N MET A 134 4.23 10.83 -0.96
CA MET A 134 2.84 10.40 -1.00
C MET A 134 1.93 11.21 -0.09
N LEU A 135 2.42 11.74 1.04
CA LEU A 135 1.61 12.61 1.93
C LEU A 135 1.08 13.83 1.18
N ASN A 136 1.91 14.41 0.31
CA ASN A 136 1.52 15.57 -0.50
C ASN A 136 0.43 15.25 -1.53
N LEU A 137 0.17 13.96 -1.77
CA LEU A 137 -0.83 13.47 -2.71
C LEU A 137 -2.07 12.89 -2.01
N MET A 138 -2.05 12.68 -0.69
CA MET A 138 -3.17 12.06 0.03
C MET A 138 -4.46 12.86 -0.06
N ALA A 139 -4.42 14.17 0.24
CA ALA A 139 -5.61 15.03 0.09
C ALA A 139 -6.19 15.01 -1.34
N LYS A 140 -5.33 14.81 -2.34
CA LYS A 140 -5.75 14.66 -3.74
C LYS A 140 -6.32 13.28 -4.03
N PHE A 141 -5.77 12.24 -3.41
CA PHE A 141 -6.27 10.88 -3.47
C PHE A 141 -7.66 10.80 -2.86
N ASP A 142 -7.86 11.38 -1.67
CA ASP A 142 -9.14 11.44 -0.96
C ASP A 142 -10.21 12.13 -1.81
N LEU A 143 -9.85 13.25 -2.44
CA LEU A 143 -10.73 13.91 -3.40
C LEU A 143 -11.10 12.98 -4.58
N GLY A 144 -10.16 12.15 -5.04
CA GLY A 144 -10.43 11.13 -6.05
C GLY A 144 -11.47 10.11 -5.58
N CYS A 145 -11.32 9.61 -4.36
CA CYS A 145 -12.25 8.68 -3.71
C CYS A 145 -13.64 9.32 -3.51
N GLU A 146 -13.71 10.56 -3.02
CA GLU A 146 -14.96 11.32 -2.89
C GLU A 146 -15.69 11.45 -4.24
N ARG A 147 -14.96 11.67 -5.34
CA ARG A 147 -15.55 11.69 -6.67
C ARG A 147 -16.10 10.33 -7.09
N MET A 148 -15.43 9.22 -6.75
CA MET A 148 -15.97 7.88 -7.01
C MET A 148 -17.26 7.62 -6.23
N GLU A 149 -17.31 7.99 -4.96
CA GLU A 149 -18.49 7.81 -4.10
C GLU A 149 -19.71 8.58 -4.58
N ASN A 150 -19.48 9.73 -5.23
CA ASN A 150 -20.50 10.55 -5.85
C ASN A 150 -20.80 10.14 -7.32
N ASP A 151 -20.37 8.94 -7.74
CA ASP A 151 -20.49 8.42 -9.11
C ASP A 151 -19.86 9.32 -10.21
N ASP A 152 -19.01 10.28 -9.82
CA ASP A 152 -18.24 11.14 -10.72
C ASP A 152 -16.95 10.44 -11.17
N TYR A 153 -17.12 9.29 -11.81
CA TYR A 153 -16.03 8.44 -12.29
C TYR A 153 -15.11 9.17 -13.26
N LYS A 154 -15.64 10.14 -14.02
CA LYS A 154 -14.84 10.91 -14.98
C LYS A 154 -13.80 11.79 -14.28
N ASN A 155 -14.20 12.50 -13.22
CA ASN A 155 -13.25 13.33 -12.48
C ASN A 155 -12.36 12.51 -11.56
N ALA A 156 -12.88 11.45 -10.93
CA ALA A 156 -12.06 10.48 -10.18
C ALA A 156 -10.91 9.93 -11.04
N LYS A 157 -11.22 9.45 -12.26
CA LYS A 157 -10.22 8.93 -13.19
C LYS A 157 -9.16 9.98 -13.55
N ARG A 158 -9.54 11.24 -13.74
CA ARG A 158 -8.59 12.33 -14.00
C ARG A 158 -7.66 12.58 -12.81
N ILE A 159 -8.21 12.54 -11.60
CA ILE A 159 -7.47 12.72 -10.36
C ILE A 159 -6.43 11.61 -10.20
N PHE A 160 -6.83 10.33 -10.23
CA PHE A 160 -5.89 9.22 -10.07
C PHE A 160 -4.82 9.19 -11.15
N ASN A 161 -5.18 9.44 -12.41
CA ASN A 161 -4.18 9.56 -13.48
C ASN A 161 -3.18 10.70 -13.23
N SER A 162 -3.61 11.80 -12.62
CA SER A 162 -2.70 12.90 -12.27
C SER A 162 -1.82 12.57 -11.06
N ILE A 163 -2.29 11.74 -10.12
CA ILE A 163 -1.49 11.19 -9.03
C ILE A 163 -0.42 10.26 -9.59
N ILE A 164 -0.79 9.32 -10.47
CA ILE A 164 0.15 8.41 -11.14
C ILE A 164 1.21 9.17 -11.93
N LYS A 165 0.85 10.25 -12.62
CA LYS A 165 1.83 11.10 -13.32
C LYS A 165 2.87 11.73 -12.37
N ALA A 166 2.46 12.10 -11.16
CA ALA A 166 3.34 12.69 -10.15
C ALA A 166 4.13 11.62 -9.39
N CYS A 167 3.50 10.49 -9.11
CA CYS A 167 4.00 9.38 -8.32
C CYS A 167 3.64 8.05 -9.03
N PRO A 168 4.46 7.60 -10.00
CA PRO A 168 4.17 6.41 -10.81
C PRO A 168 4.17 5.09 -10.04
N TYR A 169 4.50 5.12 -8.75
CA TYR A 169 4.56 3.96 -7.87
C TYR A 169 3.45 3.98 -6.80
N PHE A 170 2.45 4.85 -6.94
CA PHE A 170 1.29 4.90 -6.06
C PHE A 170 0.34 3.73 -6.36
N ILE A 171 0.58 2.59 -5.72
CA ILE A 171 -0.19 1.34 -5.90
C ILE A 171 -1.70 1.59 -5.75
N GLU A 172 -2.10 2.35 -4.74
CA GLU A 172 -3.53 2.60 -4.48
C GLU A 172 -4.23 3.38 -5.59
N ALA A 173 -3.55 4.33 -6.24
CA ALA A 173 -4.14 5.06 -7.38
C ALA A 173 -4.40 4.14 -8.58
N TYR A 174 -3.51 3.17 -8.82
CA TYR A 174 -3.74 2.13 -9.82
C TYR A 174 -4.87 1.18 -9.40
N LEU A 175 -4.92 0.77 -8.13
CA LEU A 175 -5.99 -0.05 -7.56
C LEU A 175 -7.36 0.60 -7.80
N GLN A 176 -7.52 1.89 -7.46
CA GLN A 176 -8.80 2.59 -7.65
C GLN A 176 -9.20 2.67 -9.13
N LEU A 177 -8.25 2.94 -10.04
CA LEU A 177 -8.52 2.86 -11.48
C LEU A 177 -8.96 1.46 -11.91
N ALA A 178 -8.32 0.41 -11.40
CA ALA A 178 -8.67 -0.97 -11.73
C ALA A 178 -10.08 -1.35 -11.24
N VAL A 179 -10.46 -0.91 -10.04
CA VAL A 179 -11.81 -1.08 -9.48
C VAL A 179 -12.85 -0.36 -10.35
N MET A 180 -12.58 0.87 -10.78
CA MET A 180 -13.49 1.61 -11.67
C MET A 180 -13.70 0.90 -13.01
N GLU A 181 -12.62 0.38 -13.62
CA GLU A 181 -12.73 -0.38 -14.88
C GLU A 181 -13.39 -1.75 -14.68
N TRP A 182 -13.20 -2.38 -13.53
CA TRP A 182 -13.93 -3.60 -13.19
C TRP A 182 -15.44 -3.34 -13.09
N ASN A 183 -15.83 -2.28 -12.38
CA ASN A 183 -17.23 -1.91 -12.16
C ASN A 183 -17.94 -1.52 -13.46
N SER A 184 -17.20 -0.96 -14.43
CA SER A 184 -17.72 -0.66 -15.78
C SER A 184 -17.75 -1.88 -16.71
N GLY A 185 -17.28 -3.06 -16.26
CA GLY A 185 -17.18 -4.28 -17.06
C GLY A 185 -15.96 -4.31 -18.00
N ASN A 186 -15.09 -3.31 -17.96
CA ASN A 186 -13.90 -3.23 -18.78
C ASN A 186 -12.74 -4.05 -18.21
N LEU A 187 -12.88 -5.37 -18.27
CA LEU A 187 -11.93 -6.32 -17.67
C LEU A 187 -10.52 -6.23 -18.24
N LEU A 188 -10.36 -5.76 -19.49
CA LEU A 188 -9.04 -5.60 -20.09
C LEU A 188 -8.27 -4.44 -19.45
N GLN A 189 -8.92 -3.29 -19.23
CA GLN A 189 -8.26 -2.16 -18.57
C GLN A 189 -8.08 -2.41 -17.07
N ALA A 190 -9.04 -3.09 -16.43
CA ALA A 190 -8.89 -3.53 -15.04
C ALA A 190 -7.64 -4.41 -14.87
N ASP A 191 -7.45 -5.42 -15.74
CA ASP A 191 -6.26 -6.28 -15.76
C ASP A 191 -4.97 -5.46 -15.88
N GLY A 192 -4.96 -4.48 -16.79
CA GLY A 192 -3.81 -3.60 -17.01
C GLY A 192 -3.44 -2.80 -15.76
N HIS A 193 -4.41 -2.13 -15.13
CA HIS A 193 -4.17 -1.33 -13.93
C HIS A 193 -3.74 -2.19 -12.73
N TYR A 194 -4.41 -3.31 -12.47
CA TYR A 194 -4.00 -4.25 -11.42
C TYR A 194 -2.60 -4.83 -11.67
N SER A 195 -2.27 -5.18 -12.92
CA SER A 195 -0.96 -5.72 -13.26
C SER A 195 0.17 -4.71 -13.01
N GLN A 196 -0.06 -3.43 -13.31
CA GLN A 196 0.89 -2.36 -13.01
C GLN A 196 1.08 -2.18 -11.49
N ALA A 197 -0.02 -2.11 -10.74
CA ALA A 197 0.03 -2.06 -9.27
C ALA A 197 0.79 -3.25 -8.67
N LEU A 198 0.57 -4.45 -9.22
CA LEU A 198 1.23 -5.67 -8.79
C LEU A 198 2.74 -5.62 -9.08
N GLU A 199 3.14 -5.17 -10.27
CA GLU A 199 4.54 -5.04 -10.67
C GLU A 199 5.30 -4.11 -9.73
N ILE A 200 4.71 -2.95 -9.40
CA ILE A 200 5.26 -2.00 -8.44
C ILE A 200 5.47 -2.67 -7.09
N GLY A 201 4.45 -3.30 -6.51
CA GLY A 201 4.59 -3.93 -5.19
C GLY A 201 5.55 -5.11 -5.18
N ARG A 202 5.57 -5.92 -6.25
CA ARG A 202 6.52 -7.05 -6.41
C ARG A 202 7.97 -6.59 -6.49
N SER A 203 8.23 -5.43 -7.08
CA SER A 203 9.59 -4.89 -7.20
C SER A 203 10.25 -4.60 -5.84
N VAL A 204 9.44 -4.41 -4.80
CA VAL A 204 9.89 -4.14 -3.43
C VAL A 204 10.17 -5.45 -2.67
N LEU A 205 9.56 -6.57 -3.07
CA LEU A 205 9.73 -7.86 -2.43
C LEU A 205 11.02 -8.55 -2.89
N PRO A 206 11.83 -9.13 -1.96
CA PRO A 206 12.93 -10.01 -2.34
C PRO A 206 12.45 -11.19 -3.19
N ALA A 207 13.26 -11.65 -4.16
CA ALA A 207 12.88 -12.73 -5.10
C ALA A 207 12.38 -14.02 -4.42
N ASN A 208 12.87 -14.33 -3.22
CA ASN A 208 12.47 -15.48 -2.40
C ASN A 208 11.80 -15.03 -1.09
N PHE A 209 10.96 -14.00 -1.14
CA PHE A 209 10.28 -13.49 0.06
C PHE A 209 9.44 -14.60 0.71
N ARG A 210 9.76 -14.92 1.97
CA ARG A 210 9.05 -15.89 2.83
C ARG A 210 8.37 -15.23 4.03
N GLY A 211 8.36 -13.91 4.05
CA GLY A 211 7.68 -13.12 5.07
C GLY A 211 6.17 -13.11 4.85
N LYS A 212 5.47 -12.64 5.88
CA LYS A 212 4.04 -12.34 5.85
C LYS A 212 3.85 -10.83 5.70
N LEU A 213 2.77 -10.44 5.05
CA LEU A 213 2.21 -9.11 4.99
C LEU A 213 0.84 -9.18 5.67
N PRO A 214 0.76 -8.98 7.00
CA PRO A 214 -0.52 -8.98 7.70
C PRO A 214 -1.46 -7.90 7.15
N TRP A 215 -2.76 -8.21 7.04
CA TRP A 215 -3.79 -7.27 6.57
C TRP A 215 -4.02 -6.11 7.54
N GLU A 216 -3.80 -6.38 8.83
CA GLU A 216 -3.96 -5.42 9.93
C GLU A 216 -2.98 -4.24 9.81
N TRP A 217 -1.97 -4.35 8.94
CA TRP A 217 -1.01 -3.30 8.70
C TRP A 217 -1.49 -2.55 7.45
N GLU A 218 -2.00 -1.35 7.65
CA GLU A 218 -2.74 -0.61 6.63
C GLU A 218 -1.96 -0.43 5.34
N ASP A 219 -0.65 -0.20 5.44
CA ASP A 219 0.21 -0.01 4.27
C ASP A 219 0.36 -1.25 3.38
N ASN A 220 0.04 -2.45 3.89
CA ASN A 220 0.00 -3.67 3.10
C ASN A 220 -1.30 -3.80 2.28
N GLN A 221 -2.38 -3.16 2.72
CA GLN A 221 -3.72 -3.40 2.18
C GLN A 221 -3.81 -3.06 0.68
N PRO A 222 -3.28 -1.94 0.16
CA PRO A 222 -3.34 -1.64 -1.27
C PRO A 222 -2.73 -2.74 -2.15
N PHE A 223 -1.60 -3.31 -1.71
CA PHE A 223 -0.92 -4.36 -2.44
C PHE A 223 -1.65 -5.71 -2.35
N LEU A 224 -2.15 -6.09 -1.16
CA LEU A 224 -2.91 -7.32 -0.98
C LEU A 224 -4.24 -7.29 -1.76
N SER A 225 -4.95 -6.16 -1.70
CA SER A 225 -6.17 -5.90 -2.48
C SER A 225 -5.91 -5.95 -3.99
N THR A 226 -4.74 -5.48 -4.44
CA THR A 226 -4.32 -5.60 -5.84
C THR A 226 -4.18 -7.05 -6.28
N ILE A 227 -3.55 -7.92 -5.48
CA ILE A 227 -3.40 -9.34 -5.79
C ILE A 227 -4.77 -10.01 -5.90
N TYR A 228 -5.64 -9.75 -4.93
CA TYR A 228 -7.00 -10.27 -4.91
C TYR A 228 -7.82 -9.80 -6.13
N GLY A 229 -7.84 -8.49 -6.37
CA GLY A 229 -8.58 -7.89 -7.48
C GLY A 229 -8.11 -8.40 -8.84
N LEU A 230 -6.79 -8.55 -9.04
CA LEU A 230 -6.25 -9.19 -10.25
C LEU A 230 -6.71 -10.64 -10.37
N ALA A 231 -6.72 -11.41 -9.29
CA ALA A 231 -7.21 -12.78 -9.32
C ALA A 231 -8.68 -12.85 -9.76
N MET A 232 -9.52 -11.93 -9.29
CA MET A 232 -10.93 -11.85 -9.71
C MET A 232 -11.07 -11.48 -11.19
N VAL A 233 -10.25 -10.54 -11.69
CA VAL A 233 -10.14 -10.23 -13.12
C VAL A 233 -9.77 -11.45 -13.94
N LYS A 234 -8.76 -12.21 -13.52
CA LYS A 234 -8.36 -13.45 -14.22
C LYS A 234 -9.49 -14.47 -14.23
N LEU A 235 -10.20 -14.67 -13.12
CA LEU A 235 -11.37 -15.57 -13.07
C LEU A 235 -12.48 -15.16 -14.03
N ARG A 236 -12.88 -13.88 -14.00
CA ARG A 236 -13.98 -13.37 -14.85
C ARG A 236 -13.63 -13.40 -16.33
N ARG A 237 -12.33 -13.39 -16.67
CA ARG A 237 -11.81 -13.57 -18.04
C ARG A 237 -11.61 -15.05 -18.42
N GLY A 238 -11.95 -16.00 -17.55
CA GLY A 238 -11.78 -17.44 -17.77
C GLY A 238 -10.37 -17.98 -17.49
N ASP A 239 -9.40 -17.11 -17.15
CA ASP A 239 -8.03 -17.50 -16.81
C ASP A 239 -7.94 -18.01 -15.36
N THR A 240 -8.46 -19.22 -15.20
CA THR A 240 -8.57 -19.89 -13.91
C THR A 240 -7.20 -20.26 -13.34
N GLN A 241 -6.21 -20.53 -14.20
CA GLN A 241 -4.89 -20.93 -13.76
C GLN A 241 -4.15 -19.76 -13.11
N SER A 242 -4.09 -18.60 -13.78
CA SER A 242 -3.47 -17.40 -13.22
C SER A 242 -4.16 -16.94 -11.93
N ALA A 243 -5.49 -17.05 -11.87
CA ALA A 243 -6.24 -16.74 -10.66
C ALA A 243 -5.83 -17.63 -9.47
N LYS A 244 -5.71 -18.95 -9.68
CA LYS A 244 -5.25 -19.87 -8.62
C LYS A 244 -3.85 -19.51 -8.14
N GLU A 245 -2.95 -19.14 -9.03
CA GLU A 245 -1.58 -18.77 -8.68
C GLU A 245 -1.56 -17.52 -7.79
N LEU A 246 -2.32 -16.49 -8.17
CA LEU A 246 -2.45 -15.25 -7.39
C LEU A 246 -3.08 -15.51 -6.01
N LEU A 247 -4.17 -16.27 -5.93
CA LEU A 247 -4.83 -16.60 -4.65
C LEU A 247 -3.94 -17.43 -3.73
N ASN A 248 -3.23 -18.43 -4.27
CA ASN A 248 -2.28 -19.21 -3.48
C ASN A 248 -1.12 -18.35 -2.97
N TRP A 249 -0.68 -17.36 -3.75
CA TRP A 249 0.35 -16.43 -3.31
C TRP A 249 -0.18 -15.45 -2.27
N LEU A 250 -1.40 -14.95 -2.43
CA LEU A 250 -2.09 -14.11 -1.43
C LEU A 250 -2.14 -14.81 -0.07
N ILE A 251 -2.54 -16.09 -0.01
CA ILE A 251 -2.58 -16.87 1.24
C ILE A 251 -1.20 -17.04 1.89
N LYS A 252 -0.12 -17.07 1.10
CA LYS A 252 1.24 -17.15 1.64
C LYS A 252 1.67 -15.83 2.28
N LEU A 253 1.27 -14.70 1.67
CA LEU A 253 1.57 -13.36 2.18
C LEU A 253 0.69 -13.02 3.38
N GLU A 254 -0.61 -13.29 3.29
CA GLU A 254 -1.62 -12.98 4.30
C GLU A 254 -2.34 -14.30 4.69
N PRO A 255 -1.82 -15.05 5.70
CA PRO A 255 -2.41 -16.33 6.08
C PRO A 255 -3.72 -16.23 6.87
N GLY A 256 -4.08 -15.05 7.39
CA GLY A 256 -5.35 -14.79 8.07
C GLY A 256 -6.55 -14.96 7.13
N ASP A 257 -6.32 -14.87 5.82
CA ASP A 257 -7.27 -15.12 4.75
C ASP A 257 -8.50 -14.20 4.82
N CYS A 258 -8.25 -12.91 5.04
CA CYS A 258 -9.30 -11.89 5.14
C CYS A 258 -10.15 -11.77 3.86
N PHE A 259 -9.61 -12.21 2.72
CA PHE A 259 -10.28 -12.26 1.42
C PHE A 259 -11.04 -13.57 1.15
N ASN A 260 -11.01 -14.52 2.08
CA ASN A 260 -11.60 -15.85 1.92
C ASN A 260 -11.11 -16.58 0.64
N ALA A 261 -9.85 -16.36 0.28
CA ALA A 261 -9.19 -16.90 -0.90
C ALA A 261 -9.18 -18.44 -0.90
N ARG A 262 -9.12 -19.09 0.27
CA ARG A 262 -9.22 -20.56 0.37
C ARG A 262 -10.58 -21.07 -0.10
N SER A 263 -11.68 -20.41 0.27
CA SER A 263 -13.02 -20.80 -0.20
C SER A 263 -13.12 -20.65 -1.71
N ILE A 264 -12.62 -19.55 -2.26
CA ILE A 264 -12.63 -19.32 -3.72
C ILE A 264 -11.83 -20.41 -4.45
N LEU A 265 -10.66 -20.79 -3.93
CA LEU A 265 -9.87 -21.90 -4.50
C LEU A 265 -10.63 -23.23 -4.48
N GLU A 266 -11.39 -23.53 -3.43
CA GLU A 266 -12.24 -24.72 -3.36
C GLU A 266 -13.39 -24.67 -4.37
N ASP A 267 -14.03 -23.52 -4.55
CA ASP A 267 -15.10 -23.36 -5.54
C ASP A 267 -14.59 -23.51 -6.98
N ILE A 268 -13.40 -22.99 -7.26
CA ILE A 268 -12.71 -23.21 -8.54
C ILE A 268 -12.44 -24.71 -8.75
N LYS A 269 -11.93 -25.44 -7.75
CA LYS A 269 -11.67 -26.89 -7.86
C LYS A 269 -12.94 -27.68 -8.14
N ARG A 270 -14.06 -27.25 -7.59
CA ARG A 270 -15.39 -27.88 -7.76
C ARG A 270 -16.08 -27.46 -9.07
N GLY A 271 -15.49 -26.57 -9.87
CA GLY A 271 -16.10 -26.05 -11.09
C GLY A 271 -17.34 -25.18 -10.85
N LYS A 272 -17.47 -24.58 -9.67
CA LYS A 272 -18.65 -23.80 -9.26
C LYS A 272 -18.57 -22.31 -9.62
N MET A 273 -17.40 -21.83 -10.05
CA MET A 273 -17.21 -20.44 -10.48
C MET A 273 -17.70 -20.27 -11.92
N THR A 274 -18.97 -19.91 -12.08
CA THR A 274 -19.52 -19.40 -13.35
C THR A 274 -19.90 -17.94 -13.13
N TRP A 275 -19.26 -17.03 -13.87
CA TRP A 275 -19.69 -15.64 -13.95
C TRP A 275 -20.69 -15.56 -15.11
N ASP A 276 -21.94 -15.20 -14.81
CA ASP A 276 -22.91 -14.89 -15.86
C ASP A 276 -22.51 -13.57 -16.54
N ASP A 277 -22.64 -13.53 -17.88
CA ASP A 277 -22.31 -12.37 -18.73
C ASP A 277 -23.17 -11.13 -18.41
#